data_AF-A0A6J7VU58-F1
#
_entry.id   AF-A0A6J7VU58-F1
#
_cell.length_a   1.000
_cell.length_b   1.000
_cell.length_c   1.000
_cell.angle_alpha   90.00
_cell.angle_beta   90.00
_cell.angle_gamma   90.00
#
_symmetry.space_group_name_H-M   'P 1'
#
loop_
_entity.id
_entity.type
_entity.pdbx_description
1 polymer ?
#
loop_
_entity_poly.entity_id
_entity_poly.type
_entity_poly.pdbx_seq_one_letter_code
_entity_poly.pdbx_strand_id
1 'polypeptide(L)'
;MPAESILEATTKIRATCNRIFWIGNGGTPSGDDVVMAGSNCDDEIASTLVDAIVLQRFALEFAVASGFDPDAPEGLSKVTLTH
;
A
#
# COMPACT_ATOMS: atom_id res chain seq x y z
N MET A 1 2.61 -16.84 -2.76
CA MET A 1 1.21 -17.27 -2.52
C MET A 1 0.70 -18.00 -3.76
N PRO A 2 -0.25 -18.94 -3.64
CA PRO A 2 -0.89 -19.54 -4.81
C PRO A 2 -1.66 -18.45 -5.57
N ALA A 3 -1.45 -18.34 -6.89
CA ALA A 3 -2.06 -17.29 -7.71
C ALA A 3 -3.61 -17.28 -7.64
N GLU A 4 -4.23 -18.45 -7.45
CA GLU A 4 -5.68 -18.61 -7.34
C GLU A 4 -6.27 -17.89 -6.11
N SER A 5 -5.51 -17.77 -5.02
CA SER A 5 -5.98 -17.14 -3.78
C SER A 5 -6.19 -15.63 -3.92
N ILE A 6 -5.33 -14.96 -4.70
CA ILE A 6 -5.43 -13.52 -4.94
C ILE A 6 -6.59 -13.20 -5.90
N LEU A 7 -6.83 -14.06 -6.89
CA LEU A 7 -7.92 -13.90 -7.84
C LEU A 7 -9.30 -14.00 -7.14
N GLU A 8 -9.46 -14.97 -6.23
CA GLU A 8 -10.70 -15.12 -5.47
C GLU A 8 -10.98 -13.90 -4.58
N ALA A 9 -9.96 -13.41 -3.87
CA ALA A 9 -10.09 -12.25 -2.99
C ALA A 9 -10.46 -10.98 -3.78
N THR A 10 -9.79 -10.73 -4.90
CA THR A 10 -10.05 -9.55 -5.75
C THR A 10 -11.44 -9.62 -6.38
N THR A 11 -11.92 -10.80 -6.76
CA THR A 11 -13.29 -10.99 -7.26
C THR A 11 -14.33 -10.58 -6.22
N LYS A 12 -14.15 -10.97 -4.95
CA LYS A 12 -15.07 -10.58 -3.86
C LYS A 12 -15.01 -9.09 -3.57
N ILE A 13 -13.82 -8.49 -3.53
CA ILE A 13 -13.65 -7.05 -3.29
C ILE A 13 -14.32 -6.23 -4.39
N ARG A 14 -14.19 -6.64 -5.66
CA ARG A 14 -14.82 -5.97 -6.80
C ARG A 14 -16.34 -5.98 -6.75
N ALA A 15 -16.96 -6.89 -6.01
CA ALA A 15 -18.41 -6.90 -5.84
C ALA A 15 -18.91 -5.78 -4.90
N THR A 16 -18.05 -5.22 -4.06
CA THR A 16 -18.42 -4.18 -3.08
C THR A 16 -17.69 -2.85 -3.30
N CYS A 17 -16.54 -2.86 -3.97
CA CYS A 17 -15.73 -1.68 -4.23
C CYS A 17 -15.18 -1.71 -5.65
N ASN A 18 -15.36 -0.62 -6.38
CA ASN A 18 -15.03 -0.56 -7.81
C ASN A 18 -13.56 -0.21 -8.09
N ARG A 19 -12.74 0.04 -7.06
CA ARG A 19 -11.37 0.52 -7.24
C ARG A 19 -10.41 -0.17 -6.29
N ILE A 20 -9.40 -0.83 -6.84
CA ILE A 20 -8.32 -1.47 -6.08
C ILE A 20 -7.01 -0.72 -6.32
N PHE A 21 -6.28 -0.46 -5.24
CA PHE A 21 -4.90 0.04 -5.29
C PHE A 21 -3.95 -1.16 -5.14
N TRP A 22 -3.18 -1.43 -6.18
CA TRP A 22 -2.17 -2.47 -6.20
C TRP A 22 -0.82 -1.88 -5.88
N ILE A 23 -0.12 -2.48 -4.92
CA ILE A 23 1.20 -2.04 -4.48
C ILE A 23 2.11 -3.25 -4.52
N GLY A 24 3.19 -3.17 -5.29
CA GLY A 24 4.10 -4.30 -5.50
C GLY A 24 3.97 -4.95 -6.88
N ASN A 25 4.76 -5.99 -7.10
CA ASN A 25 4.78 -6.77 -8.34
C ASN A 25 4.06 -8.12 -8.14
N GLY A 26 3.23 -8.55 -9.11
CA GLY A 26 2.58 -9.86 -9.09
C GLY A 26 1.06 -9.89 -8.82
N GLY A 27 0.35 -8.79 -9.05
CA GLY A 27 -1.12 -8.75 -9.05
C GLY A 27 -1.77 -9.02 -10.41
N THR A 28 -3.10 -9.07 -10.43
CA THR A 28 -3.91 -9.11 -11.67
C THR A 28 -4.75 -7.83 -11.78
N PRO A 29 -4.12 -6.65 -11.94
CA PRO A 29 -4.86 -5.40 -12.06
C PRO A 29 -5.75 -5.41 -13.30
N SER A 30 -6.93 -4.81 -13.21
CA SER A 30 -7.84 -4.68 -14.35
C SER A 30 -8.75 -3.47 -14.24
N GLY A 31 -9.13 -2.91 -15.39
CA GLY A 31 -9.99 -1.73 -15.46
C GLY A 31 -9.32 -0.48 -14.88
N ASP A 32 -10.04 0.21 -13.98
CA ASP A 32 -9.64 1.49 -13.36
C ASP A 32 -8.77 1.34 -12.09
N ASP A 33 -8.19 0.16 -11.91
CA ASP A 33 -7.26 -0.09 -10.81
C ASP A 33 -6.05 0.84 -10.87
N VAL A 34 -5.58 1.27 -9.71
CA VAL A 34 -4.35 2.06 -9.59
C VAL A 34 -3.21 1.12 -9.28
N VAL A 35 -2.17 1.11 -10.11
CA VAL A 35 -0.99 0.26 -9.93
C VAL A 35 0.20 1.12 -9.54
N MET A 36 0.74 0.85 -8.36
CA MET A 36 2.03 1.33 -7.89
C MET A 36 3.01 0.17 -7.98
N ALA A 37 3.82 0.17 -9.04
CA ALA A 37 4.76 -0.89 -9.32
C ALA A 37 5.71 -1.12 -8.14
N GLY A 38 5.98 -2.38 -7.86
CA GLY A 38 6.91 -2.78 -6.82
C GLY A 38 8.36 -2.69 -7.23
N SER A 39 9.21 -3.05 -6.30
CA SER A 39 10.64 -3.22 -6.50
C SER A 39 10.97 -4.25 -7.58
N ASN A 40 12.02 -3.99 -8.36
CA ASN A 40 12.59 -4.93 -9.32
C ASN A 40 14.11 -5.00 -9.11
N CYS A 41 14.50 -5.19 -7.84
CA CYS A 41 15.89 -5.35 -7.47
C CYS A 41 16.29 -6.83 -7.58
N ASP A 42 17.58 -7.07 -7.82
CA ASP A 42 18.12 -8.44 -7.92
C ASP A 42 18.19 -9.17 -6.56
N ASP A 43 18.04 -8.42 -5.46
CA ASP A 43 18.15 -8.89 -4.09
C ASP A 43 16.84 -8.66 -3.32
N GLU A 44 16.35 -9.71 -2.65
CA GLU A 44 15.05 -9.69 -1.95
C GLU A 44 15.04 -8.71 -0.76
N ILE A 45 16.17 -8.53 -0.09
CA ILE A 45 16.29 -7.58 1.03
C ILE A 45 16.14 -6.16 0.49
N ALA A 46 16.86 -5.83 -0.59
CA ALA A 46 16.71 -4.54 -1.28
C ALA A 46 15.30 -4.33 -1.81
N SER A 47 14.70 -5.37 -2.41
CA SER A 47 13.33 -5.34 -2.91
C SER A 47 12.33 -4.97 -1.81
N THR A 48 12.44 -5.63 -0.66
CA THR A 48 11.59 -5.35 0.52
C THR A 48 11.70 -3.90 1.00
N LEU A 49 12.93 -3.35 1.03
CA LEU A 49 13.15 -1.96 1.43
C LEU A 49 12.52 -0.97 0.45
N VAL A 50 12.65 -1.23 -0.85
CA VAL A 50 12.07 -0.38 -1.89
C VAL A 50 10.54 -0.40 -1.82
N ASP A 51 9.92 -1.56 -1.65
CA ASP A 51 8.46 -1.66 -1.51
C ASP A 51 7.94 -0.92 -0.26
N ALA A 52 8.68 -0.98 0.85
CA ALA A 52 8.34 -0.20 2.05
C ALA A 52 8.40 1.32 1.81
N ILE A 53 9.38 1.80 1.04
CA ILE A 53 9.51 3.22 0.70
C ILE A 53 8.34 3.68 -0.17
N VAL A 54 7.90 2.86 -1.14
CA VAL A 54 6.73 3.17 -1.98
C VAL A 54 5.48 3.33 -1.11
N LEU A 55 5.25 2.42 -0.17
CA LEU A 55 4.13 2.49 0.77
C LEU A 55 4.19 3.75 1.66
N GLN A 56 5.37 4.07 2.20
CA GLN A 56 5.57 5.27 3.01
C GLN A 56 5.29 6.54 2.20
N ARG A 57 5.73 6.59 0.94
CA ARG A 57 5.49 7.75 0.08
C ARG A 57 4.01 7.90 -0.26
N PHE A 58 3.33 6.80 -0.56
CA PHE A 58 1.89 6.81 -0.79
C PHE A 58 1.12 7.35 0.41
N ALA A 59 1.43 6.87 1.63
CA ALA A 59 0.79 7.33 2.86
C ALA A 59 1.03 8.83 3.10
N LEU A 60 2.25 9.32 2.89
CA LEU A 60 2.58 10.73 3.02
C LEU A 60 1.77 11.60 2.06
N GLU A 61 1.78 11.28 0.75
CA GLU A 61 1.07 12.06 -0.26
C GLU A 61 -0.44 12.02 -0.03
N PHE A 62 -0.98 10.87 0.40
CA PHE A 62 -2.39 10.73 0.73
C PHE A 62 -2.80 11.61 1.92
N ALA A 63 -1.98 11.66 2.98
CA ALA A 63 -2.22 12.50 4.14
C ALA A 63 -2.20 13.99 3.77
N VAL A 64 -1.15 14.43 3.05
CA VAL A 64 -0.98 15.82 2.62
C VAL A 64 -2.11 16.24 1.67
N ALA A 65 -2.47 15.41 0.68
CA ALA A 65 -3.56 15.69 -0.25
C ALA A 65 -4.92 15.77 0.44
N SER A 66 -5.08 15.07 1.58
CA SER A 66 -6.29 15.10 2.40
C SER A 66 -6.30 16.24 3.44
N GLY A 67 -5.24 17.06 3.50
CA GLY A 67 -5.13 18.19 4.42
C GLY A 67 -4.77 17.81 5.86
N PHE A 68 -4.23 16.59 6.08
CA PHE A 68 -3.78 16.14 7.39
C PHE A 68 -2.32 16.51 7.65
N ASP A 69 -1.94 16.59 8.93
CA ASP A 69 -0.55 16.74 9.37
C ASP A 69 0.10 15.36 9.57
N PRO A 70 1.01 14.93 8.68
CA PRO A 70 1.68 13.64 8.81
C PRO A 70 2.73 13.62 9.94
N ASP A 71 3.23 14.76 10.39
CA ASP A 71 4.25 14.86 11.44
C ASP A 71 3.62 14.85 12.85
N ALA A 72 2.38 15.31 12.97
CA ALA A 72 1.60 15.29 14.21
C ALA A 72 0.18 14.70 14.02
N PRO A 73 0.07 13.40 13.68
CA PRO A 73 -1.23 12.75 13.52
C PRO A 73 -2.05 12.76 14.82
N GLU A 74 -3.33 13.13 14.71
CA GLU A 74 -4.23 13.22 15.86
C GLU A 74 -4.32 11.90 16.64
N GLY A 75 -4.27 12.00 17.97
CA GLY A 75 -4.36 10.84 18.87
C GLY A 75 -3.08 10.01 18.99
N LEU A 76 -1.99 10.40 18.34
CA LEU A 76 -0.69 9.75 18.45
C LEU A 76 0.37 10.69 19.05
N SER A 77 1.37 10.07 19.68
CA SER A 77 2.57 10.78 20.15
C SER A 77 3.79 10.00 19.69
N LYS A 78 4.91 10.72 19.51
CA LYS A 78 6.15 10.09 19.00
C LYS A 78 6.66 8.96 19.92
N VAL A 79 6.43 9.10 21.22
CA VAL A 79 6.80 8.13 22.25
C VAL A 79 5.63 7.98 23.21
N THR A 80 5.16 6.75 23.39
CA THR A 80 4.17 6.44 24.44
C THR A 80 4.89 6.33 25.78
N LEU A 81 4.80 7.37 26.61
CA LEU A 81 5.27 7.32 27.99
C LEU A 81 4.12 6.83 28.88
N THR A 82 4.22 5.59 29.37
CA THR A 82 3.37 5.07 30.44
C THR A 82 4.03 5.35 31.78
N HIS A 83 3.36 6.10 32.65
CA HIS A 83 3.78 6.35 34.04
C HIS A 83 3.27 5.25 34.98
#